data_AF-A0A1X6MU95-F1
#
_entry.id   AF-A0A1X6MU95-F1
#
_cell.length_a   1.000
_cell.length_b   1.000
_cell.length_c   1.000
_cell.angle_alpha   90.00
_cell.angle_beta   90.00
_cell.angle_gamma   90.00
#
_symmetry.space_group_name_H-M   'P 1'
#
loop_
_entity.id
_entity.type
_entity.pdbx_description
1 polymer ?
#
loop_
_entity_poly.entity_id
_entity_poly.type
_entity_poly.pdbx_seq_one_letter_code
_entity_poly.pdbx_strand_id
1 'polypeptide(L)'
;MSINRFLASFTRIPKELFRLNNGPAVRLRAMEGPLRPQRSFDLLTEKGKVKPKALDPPTYEWPNGASMRPNSPAQQNLVRTFRGSTIYVYAVPTGTELPEDLILVHEFGDHYSLQARKEMSIDELNAKITDFLDKKAQCFTKEEWLQRYPAATESA
;
A
#
# COMPACT_ATOMS: atom_id res chain seq x y z
N MET A 1 -1.77 20.57 12.57
CA MET A 1 -0.94 19.54 13.24
C MET A 1 -1.13 18.24 12.48
N SER A 2 -0.05 17.64 11.99
CA SER A 2 -0.11 16.29 11.39
C SER A 2 -0.40 15.30 12.51
N ILE A 3 -1.57 14.67 12.50
CA ILE A 3 -1.84 13.57 13.43
C ILE A 3 -0.94 12.43 12.98
N ASN A 4 0.04 12.05 13.81
CA ASN A 4 0.84 10.87 13.57
C ASN A 4 -0.10 9.66 13.53
N ARG A 5 -0.18 9.02 12.36
CA ARG A 5 -1.06 7.88 12.09
C ARG A 5 -0.29 6.56 12.15
N PHE A 6 0.88 6.48 12.75
CA PHE A 6 1.62 5.23 12.84
C PHE A 6 1.08 4.37 13.99
N LEU A 7 0.70 3.11 13.71
CA LEU A 7 0.35 2.13 14.75
C LEU A 7 1.45 1.08 14.93
N ALA A 8 1.95 0.49 13.83
CA ALA A 8 2.98 -0.54 13.87
C ALA A 8 3.71 -0.65 12.53
N SER A 9 4.86 -1.33 12.53
CA SER A 9 5.56 -1.71 11.30
C SER A 9 5.98 -3.18 11.33
N PHE A 10 6.07 -3.79 10.15
CA PHE A 10 6.28 -5.22 9.99
C PHE A 10 7.25 -5.50 8.84
N THR A 11 8.08 -6.53 9.02
CA THR A 11 8.89 -7.16 7.96
C THR A 11 8.22 -8.41 7.39
N ARG A 12 7.12 -8.86 7.99
CA ARG A 12 6.30 -9.99 7.56
C ARG A 12 4.83 -9.59 7.58
N ILE A 13 4.07 -9.99 6.58
CA ILE A 13 2.65 -9.66 6.45
C ILE A 13 1.85 -10.25 7.63
N PRO A 14 1.21 -9.42 8.49
CA PRO A 14 0.60 -9.89 9.74
C PRO A 14 -0.77 -10.54 9.53
N LYS A 15 -1.42 -10.30 8.40
CA LYS A 15 -2.71 -10.85 7.98
C LYS A 15 -2.87 -10.78 6.47
N GLU A 16 -3.86 -11.44 5.88
CA GLU A 16 -4.10 -11.33 4.45
C GLU A 16 -4.43 -9.88 4.08
N LEU A 17 -3.68 -9.32 3.13
CA LEU A 17 -3.82 -7.93 2.71
C LEU A 17 -3.99 -7.83 1.21
N PHE A 18 -4.83 -6.89 0.79
CA PHE A 18 -5.19 -6.66 -0.60
C PHE A 18 -4.65 -5.33 -1.09
N ARG A 19 -4.03 -5.36 -2.27
CA ARG A 19 -3.61 -4.17 -3.02
C ARG A 19 -4.43 -4.06 -4.29
N LEU A 20 -5.15 -2.95 -4.44
CA LEU A 20 -5.89 -2.61 -5.65
C LEU A 20 -5.02 -1.79 -6.61
N ASN A 21 -4.91 -2.24 -7.86
CA ASN A 21 -4.16 -1.54 -8.92
C ASN A 21 -5.03 -1.28 -10.16
N ASN A 22 -4.68 -0.23 -10.90
CA ASN A 22 -5.11 -0.02 -12.28
C ASN A 22 -3.95 -0.43 -13.21
N GLY A 23 -4.03 -1.61 -13.80
CA GLY A 23 -2.94 -2.30 -14.49
C GLY A 23 -2.10 -3.17 -13.55
N PRO A 24 -1.21 -4.01 -14.10
CA PRO A 24 -0.43 -4.97 -13.30
C PRO A 24 0.70 -4.30 -12.50
N ALA A 25 1.28 -3.22 -13.03
CA ALA A 25 2.38 -2.52 -12.36
C ALA A 25 1.88 -1.50 -11.34
N VAL A 26 2.58 -1.40 -10.21
CA VAL A 26 2.36 -0.33 -9.25
C VAL A 26 2.90 0.98 -9.79
N ARG A 27 2.08 2.04 -9.67
CA ARG A 27 2.41 3.41 -10.07
C ARG A 27 1.96 4.38 -8.99
N LEU A 28 2.83 4.61 -8.02
CA LEU A 28 2.56 5.54 -6.92
C LEU A 28 2.62 6.99 -7.40
N ARG A 29 1.66 7.79 -6.94
CA ARG A 29 1.54 9.23 -7.19
C ARG A 29 2.45 9.97 -6.21
N ALA A 30 3.73 10.06 -6.55
CA ALA A 30 4.70 10.85 -5.81
C ALA A 30 4.53 12.36 -6.08
N MET A 31 4.77 13.16 -5.05
CA MET A 31 4.74 14.62 -5.12
C MET A 31 5.93 15.18 -4.34
N GLU A 32 6.60 16.20 -4.87
CA GLU A 32 7.70 16.83 -4.13
C GLU A 32 7.16 17.54 -2.88
N GLY A 33 7.76 17.26 -1.72
CA GLY A 33 7.45 17.89 -0.45
C GLY A 33 8.11 19.27 -0.28
N PRO A 34 7.97 19.91 0.90
CA PRO A 34 7.25 19.43 2.09
C PRO A 34 5.74 19.75 2.05
N LEU A 35 5.30 20.59 1.10
CA LEU A 35 3.90 20.99 1.01
C LEU A 35 3.03 19.86 0.49
N ARG A 36 2.01 19.50 1.27
CA ARG A 36 1.03 18.48 0.87
C ARG A 36 0.11 19.05 -0.21
N PRO A 37 -0.08 18.35 -1.32
CA PRO A 37 -0.98 18.81 -2.37
C PRO A 37 -2.45 18.71 -1.92
N GLN A 38 -3.32 19.47 -2.58
CA GLN A 38 -4.78 19.38 -2.39
C GLN A 38 -5.41 18.19 -3.13
N ARG A 39 -4.67 17.55 -4.04
CA ARG A 39 -5.08 16.35 -4.78
C ARG A 39 -4.62 15.08 -4.08
N SER A 40 -5.25 13.95 -4.37
CA SER A 40 -4.81 12.65 -3.88
C SER A 40 -3.39 12.31 -4.36
N PHE A 41 -2.58 11.80 -3.45
CA PHE A 41 -1.19 11.38 -3.65
C PHE A 41 -0.88 10.20 -2.73
N ASP A 42 0.20 9.46 -3.02
CA ASP A 42 0.55 8.25 -2.26
C ASP A 42 1.79 8.45 -1.37
N LEU A 43 2.68 9.37 -1.73
CA LEU A 43 3.84 9.74 -0.92
C LEU A 43 4.42 11.12 -1.30
N LEU A 44 5.21 11.67 -0.39
CA LEU A 44 6.05 12.83 -0.68
C LEU A 44 7.49 12.39 -0.96
N THR A 45 8.11 13.03 -1.94
CA THR A 45 9.56 12.93 -2.19
C THR A 45 10.30 14.13 -1.63
N GLU A 46 11.56 13.92 -1.30
CA GLU A 46 12.51 14.97 -0.93
C GLU A 46 13.72 14.86 -1.84
N LYS A 47 13.98 15.91 -2.63
CA LYS A 47 15.02 15.93 -3.67
C LYS A 47 14.84 14.75 -4.65
N GLY A 48 13.59 14.44 -5.01
CA GLY A 48 13.25 13.33 -5.91
C GLY A 48 13.43 11.93 -5.30
N LYS A 49 13.65 11.81 -3.98
CA LYS A 49 13.82 10.53 -3.30
C LYS A 49 12.68 10.25 -2.33
N VAL A 50 12.26 8.99 -2.25
CA VAL A 50 11.35 8.48 -1.23
C VAL A 50 12.16 8.24 0.05
N LYS A 51 11.66 8.77 1.16
CA LYS A 51 12.29 8.59 2.47
C LYS A 51 11.66 7.41 3.23
N PRO A 52 12.46 6.62 3.98
CA PRO A 52 11.96 5.52 4.79
C PRO A 52 11.38 6.03 6.12
N LYS A 53 10.33 6.85 6.05
CA LYS A 53 9.76 7.58 7.21
C LYS A 53 9.31 6.65 8.35
N ALA A 54 8.95 5.41 8.02
CA ALA A 54 8.54 4.40 8.99
C ALA A 54 9.65 4.00 9.99
N LEU A 55 10.92 4.28 9.67
CA LEU A 55 12.05 4.00 10.56
C LEU A 55 12.21 4.99 11.71
N ASP A 56 11.50 6.12 11.67
CA ASP A 56 11.44 7.11 12.75
C ASP A 56 9.98 7.38 13.14
N PRO A 57 9.33 6.45 13.89
CA PRO A 57 7.91 6.56 14.24
C PRO A 57 7.50 7.89 14.89
N PRO A 58 8.28 8.51 15.80
CA PRO A 58 7.95 9.82 16.37
C PRO A 58 7.72 10.93 15.33
N THR A 59 8.45 10.90 14.20
CA THR A 59 8.36 11.91 13.13
C THR A 59 7.58 11.43 11.90
N TYR A 60 6.95 10.26 12.00
CA TYR A 60 6.26 9.63 10.87
C TYR A 60 5.16 10.51 10.27
N GLU A 61 5.18 10.61 8.94
CA GLU A 61 4.17 11.29 8.15
C GLU A 61 3.60 10.39 7.07
N TRP A 62 2.29 10.13 7.15
CA TRP A 62 1.50 9.45 6.11
C TRP A 62 1.03 10.46 5.04
N PRO A 63 0.60 10.05 3.83
CA PRO A 63 0.85 8.74 3.23
C PRO A 63 2.31 8.65 2.76
N ASN A 64 2.87 7.44 2.76
CA ASN A 64 4.27 7.21 2.36
C ASN A 64 4.47 5.87 1.60
N GLY A 65 3.45 5.39 0.87
CA GLY A 65 3.56 4.13 0.14
C GLY A 65 2.28 3.59 -0.46
N ALA A 66 2.34 2.34 -0.91
CA ALA A 66 1.24 1.66 -1.58
C ALA A 66 0.18 1.19 -0.58
N SER A 67 -1.01 1.77 -0.64
CA SER A 67 -2.15 1.38 0.20
C SER A 67 -2.50 -0.10 0.05
N MET A 68 -2.63 -0.78 1.19
CA MET A 68 -3.10 -2.16 1.33
C MET A 68 -4.14 -2.22 2.45
N ARG A 69 -5.11 -3.13 2.35
CA ARG A 69 -6.17 -3.30 3.36
C ARG A 69 -6.52 -4.77 3.52
N PRO A 70 -6.95 -5.22 4.71
CA PRO A 70 -7.57 -6.54 4.84
C PRO A 70 -8.92 -6.59 4.11
N ASN A 71 -9.63 -7.72 4.16
CA ASN A 71 -10.99 -7.84 3.61
C ASN A 71 -12.02 -7.10 4.50
N SER A 72 -11.88 -5.78 4.60
CA SER A 72 -12.71 -4.87 5.38
C SER A 72 -13.86 -4.28 4.53
N PRO A 73 -14.87 -3.63 5.15
CA PRO A 73 -15.87 -2.86 4.42
C PRO A 73 -15.26 -1.80 3.50
N ALA A 74 -14.15 -1.17 3.93
CA ALA A 74 -13.47 -0.16 3.12
C ALA A 74 -12.81 -0.79 1.88
N GLN A 75 -12.15 -1.94 2.01
CA GLN A 75 -11.57 -2.66 0.88
C GLN A 75 -12.65 -3.14 -0.10
N GLN A 76 -13.74 -3.72 0.42
CA GLN A 76 -14.89 -4.13 -0.37
C GLN A 76 -15.48 -2.96 -1.16
N ASN A 77 -15.67 -1.82 -0.51
CA ASN A 77 -16.17 -0.62 -1.15
C ASN A 77 -15.21 -0.10 -2.22
N LEU A 78 -13.90 -0.10 -1.95
CA LEU A 78 -12.87 0.28 -2.91
C LEU A 78 -12.97 -0.58 -4.16
N VAL A 79 -12.91 -1.90 -4.06
CA VAL A 79 -12.96 -2.80 -5.23
C VAL A 79 -14.25 -2.58 -6.04
N ARG A 80 -15.41 -2.45 -5.38
CA ARG A 80 -16.72 -2.29 -6.05
C ARG A 80 -16.83 -0.95 -6.79
N THR A 81 -16.36 0.13 -6.17
CA THR A 81 -16.53 1.50 -6.70
C THR A 81 -15.40 1.94 -7.61
N PHE A 82 -14.22 1.32 -7.52
CA PHE A 82 -13.07 1.70 -8.33
C PHE A 82 -13.37 1.60 -9.83
N ARG A 83 -12.88 2.59 -10.56
CA ARG A 83 -13.04 2.74 -12.01
C ARG A 83 -11.65 2.71 -12.64
N GLY A 84 -11.50 1.89 -13.66
CA GLY A 84 -10.26 1.69 -14.38
C GLY A 84 -10.51 0.75 -15.55
N SER A 85 -9.68 0.82 -16.59
CA SER A 85 -9.78 -0.06 -17.75
C SER A 85 -9.30 -1.49 -17.45
N THR A 86 -8.43 -1.64 -16.45
CA THR A 86 -7.83 -2.93 -16.10
C THR A 86 -7.59 -2.97 -14.60
N ILE A 87 -8.49 -3.59 -13.85
CA ILE A 87 -8.45 -3.58 -12.40
C ILE A 87 -7.92 -4.93 -11.91
N TYR A 88 -6.83 -4.89 -11.13
CA TYR A 88 -6.27 -6.06 -10.47
C TYR A 88 -6.31 -5.89 -8.95
N VAL A 89 -6.60 -6.98 -8.25
CA VAL A 89 -6.52 -7.07 -6.80
C VAL A 89 -5.48 -8.14 -6.45
N TYR A 90 -4.38 -7.71 -5.85
CA TYR A 90 -3.33 -8.61 -5.37
C TYR A 90 -3.61 -8.98 -3.92
N ALA A 91 -3.82 -10.27 -3.65
CA ALA A 91 -3.98 -10.82 -2.31
C ALA A 91 -2.64 -11.37 -1.82
N VAL A 92 -2.08 -10.75 -0.78
CA VAL A 92 -0.82 -11.17 -0.17
C VAL A 92 -1.14 -12.00 1.08
N PRO A 93 -0.73 -13.28 1.13
CA PRO A 93 -1.05 -14.15 2.27
C PRO A 93 -0.39 -13.68 3.57
N THR A 94 -1.07 -13.94 4.69
CA THR A 94 -0.48 -13.85 6.04
C THR A 94 0.84 -14.61 6.11
N GLY A 95 1.82 -14.06 6.78
CA GLY A 95 3.11 -14.70 7.00
C GLY A 95 4.12 -14.51 5.86
N THR A 96 3.74 -13.84 4.77
CA THR A 96 4.64 -13.52 3.65
C THR A 96 5.78 -12.61 4.12
N GLU A 97 7.02 -13.00 3.87
CA GLU A 97 8.21 -12.18 4.15
C GLU A 97 8.35 -11.04 3.14
N LEU A 98 8.68 -9.84 3.65
CA LEU A 98 9.00 -8.69 2.82
C LEU A 98 10.48 -8.69 2.43
N PRO A 99 10.82 -8.23 1.22
CA PRO A 99 12.19 -7.86 0.86
C PRO A 99 12.80 -6.87 1.87
N GLU A 100 14.12 -6.92 2.07
CA GLU A 100 14.81 -6.08 3.07
C GLU A 100 14.67 -4.57 2.86
N ASP A 101 14.33 -4.15 1.65
CA ASP A 101 14.16 -2.76 1.24
C ASP A 101 12.70 -2.28 1.29
N LEU A 102 11.76 -3.16 1.67
CA LEU A 102 10.36 -2.84 1.91
C LEU A 102 9.99 -3.00 3.38
N ILE A 103 9.00 -2.23 3.81
CA ILE A 103 8.39 -2.31 5.14
C ILE A 103 6.89 -2.12 5.00
N LEU A 104 6.11 -2.91 5.74
CA LEU A 104 4.68 -2.71 5.85
C LEU A 104 4.41 -1.86 7.08
N VAL A 105 3.65 -0.78 6.92
CA VAL A 105 3.23 0.08 8.04
C VAL A 105 1.73 -0.09 8.22
N HIS A 106 1.31 -0.39 9.45
CA HIS A 106 -0.08 -0.24 9.86
C HIS A 106 -0.26 1.21 10.29
N GLU A 107 -1.07 1.93 9.53
CA GLU A 107 -1.32 3.34 9.78
C GLU A 107 -2.53 3.48 10.71
N PHE A 108 -3.75 3.66 10.21
CA PHE A 108 -4.94 3.87 11.05
C PHE A 108 -6.10 3.00 10.57
N GLY A 109 -6.97 2.59 11.50
CA GLY A 109 -8.08 1.67 11.18
C GLY A 109 -7.54 0.41 10.52
N ASP A 110 -8.06 0.08 9.35
CA ASP A 110 -7.65 -1.02 8.49
C ASP A 110 -6.60 -0.64 7.42
N HIS A 111 -6.08 0.58 7.44
CA HIS A 111 -5.15 1.05 6.43
C HIS A 111 -3.71 0.60 6.72
N TYR A 112 -3.17 -0.21 5.82
CA TYR A 112 -1.76 -0.54 5.76
C TYR A 112 -1.14 0.13 4.53
N SER A 113 0.18 0.30 4.53
CA SER A 113 0.89 0.74 3.35
C SER A 113 2.24 0.04 3.23
N LEU A 114 2.56 -0.45 2.03
CA LEU A 114 3.88 -0.98 1.70
C LEU A 114 4.78 0.18 1.29
N GLN A 115 5.88 0.38 2.02
CA GLN A 115 6.73 1.55 1.93
C GLN A 115 8.19 1.17 1.70
N ALA A 116 8.99 2.18 1.33
CA ALA A 116 10.42 2.07 1.29
C ALA A 116 11.00 1.92 2.72
N ARG A 117 11.89 0.94 2.92
CA ARG A 117 12.70 0.78 4.15
C ARG A 117 14.09 1.39 4.01
N LYS A 118 14.50 1.76 2.80
CA LYS A 118 15.74 2.46 2.47
C LYS A 118 15.41 3.63 1.53
N GLU A 119 16.24 4.66 1.53
CA GLU A 119 16.07 5.75 0.56
C GLU A 119 16.20 5.22 -0.87
N MET A 120 15.27 5.59 -1.75
CA MET A 120 15.26 5.18 -3.16
C MET A 120 14.47 6.16 -4.02
N SER A 121 14.61 6.07 -5.34
CA SER A 121 13.73 6.77 -6.28
C SER A 121 12.31 6.18 -6.27
N ILE A 122 11.35 6.95 -6.81
CA ILE A 122 9.98 6.48 -6.97
C ILE A 122 9.89 5.27 -7.92
N ASP A 123 10.72 5.24 -8.97
CA ASP A 123 10.72 4.15 -9.95
C ASP A 123 11.26 2.85 -9.34
N GLU A 124 12.30 2.95 -8.51
CA GLU A 124 12.81 1.80 -7.74
C GLU A 124 11.76 1.25 -6.79
N LEU A 125 11.04 2.13 -6.06
CA LEU A 125 9.97 1.69 -5.16
C LEU A 125 8.83 1.02 -5.93
N ASN A 126 8.36 1.63 -7.02
CA ASN A 126 7.31 1.06 -7.87
C ASN A 126 7.73 -0.32 -8.41
N ALA A 127 8.96 -0.45 -8.90
CA ALA A 127 9.49 -1.71 -9.42
C ALA A 127 9.56 -2.78 -8.33
N LYS A 128 10.06 -2.45 -7.14
CA LYS A 128 10.19 -3.38 -6.00
C LYS A 128 8.84 -3.86 -5.49
N ILE A 129 7.87 -2.96 -5.34
CA ILE A 129 6.51 -3.34 -4.94
C ILE A 129 5.87 -4.22 -6.03
N THR A 130 6.04 -3.87 -7.31
CA THR A 130 5.51 -4.67 -8.42
C THR A 130 6.09 -6.08 -8.41
N ASP A 131 7.42 -6.20 -8.30
CA ASP A 131 8.12 -7.50 -8.24
C ASP A 131 7.68 -8.34 -7.04
N PHE A 132 7.53 -7.70 -5.87
CA PHE A 132 7.01 -8.35 -4.68
C PHE A 132 5.60 -8.91 -4.91
N LEU A 133 4.68 -8.11 -5.43
CA LEU A 133 3.30 -8.54 -5.66
C LEU A 133 3.22 -9.64 -6.72
N ASP A 134 3.99 -9.52 -7.81
CA ASP A 134 4.04 -10.51 -8.89
C ASP A 134 4.51 -11.88 -8.38
N LYS A 135 5.52 -11.90 -7.50
CA LYS A 135 6.12 -13.14 -6.98
C LYS A 135 5.41 -13.73 -5.76
N LYS A 136 4.77 -12.91 -4.95
CA LYS A 136 4.31 -13.31 -3.60
C LYS A 136 2.80 -13.21 -3.40
N ALA A 137 2.08 -12.54 -4.29
CA ALA A 137 0.64 -12.38 -4.18
C ALA A 137 -0.11 -13.28 -5.17
N GLN A 138 -1.35 -13.60 -4.83
CA GLN A 138 -2.31 -14.09 -5.81
C GLN A 138 -2.94 -12.88 -6.51
N CYS A 139 -2.86 -12.83 -7.84
CA CYS A 139 -3.46 -11.77 -8.63
C CYS A 139 -4.86 -12.19 -9.10
N PHE A 140 -5.84 -11.32 -8.88
CA PHE A 140 -7.21 -11.47 -9.34
C PHE A 140 -7.61 -10.30 -10.23
N THR A 141 -8.46 -10.55 -11.22
CA THR A 141 -9.34 -9.50 -11.76
C THR A 141 -10.33 -9.03 -10.70
N LYS A 142 -10.97 -7.89 -10.93
CA LYS A 142 -12.03 -7.38 -10.04
C LYS A 142 -13.16 -8.39 -9.85
N GLU A 143 -13.60 -9.03 -10.92
CA GLU A 143 -14.71 -9.98 -10.94
C GLU A 143 -14.36 -11.25 -10.16
N GLU A 144 -13.17 -11.82 -10.40
CA GLU A 144 -12.68 -12.99 -9.66
C GLU A 144 -12.54 -12.70 -8.17
N TRP A 145 -12.02 -11.51 -7.81
CA TRP A 145 -11.89 -11.13 -6.41
C TRP A 145 -13.25 -11.00 -5.74
N LEU A 146 -14.25 -10.37 -6.38
CA LEU A 146 -15.60 -10.24 -5.84
C LEU A 146 -16.33 -11.58 -5.73
N GLN A 147 -16.05 -12.53 -6.61
CA GLN A 147 -16.57 -13.89 -6.50
C GLN A 147 -15.91 -14.66 -5.34
N ARG A 148 -14.59 -14.51 -5.17
CA ARG A 148 -13.82 -15.18 -4.11
C ARG A 148 -14.08 -14.59 -2.72
N TYR A 149 -14.25 -13.28 -2.64
CA TYR A 149 -14.45 -12.49 -1.41
C TYR A 149 -15.78 -11.71 -1.51
N PRO A 150 -16.93 -12.39 -1.37
CA PRO A 150 -18.25 -11.78 -1.64
C PRO A 150 -18.65 -10.72 -0.61
N ALA A 151 -18.10 -10.76 0.61
CA ALA A 151 -18.37 -9.82 1.69
C ALA A 151 -17.13 -9.60 2.56
N ALA A 152 -17.15 -8.51 3.33
CA ALA A 152 -16.11 -8.22 4.31
C ALA A 152 -16.08 -9.27 5.42
N THR A 153 -14.89 -9.66 5.84
CA THR A 153 -14.65 -10.62 6.95
C THR A 153 -13.89 -10.00 8.11
N GLU A 154 -13.38 -8.78 7.94
CA GLU A 154 -12.67 -8.02 8.97
C GLU A 154 -13.32 -6.67 9.21
N SER A 155 -13.05 -6.07 10.38
CA SER A 155 -13.48 -4.73 10.72
C SER A 155 -12.62 -3.66 10.04
N ALA A 156 -13.16 -2.43 9.96
CA ALA A 156 -12.43 -1.25 9.52
C ALA A 156 -11.57 -0.65 10.65
#